data_AF-A0AA88UXZ9-F1
#
_entry.id   AF-A0AA88UXZ9-F1
#
_cell.length_a   1.000
_cell.length_b   1.000
_cell.length_c   1.000
_cell.angle_alpha   90.00
_cell.angle_beta   90.00
_cell.angle_gamma   90.00
#
_symmetry.space_group_name_H-M   'P 1'
#
loop_
_entity.id
_entity.type
_entity.pdbx_description
1 polymer ?
#
loop_
_entity_poly.entity_id
_entity_poly.type
_entity_poly.pdbx_seq_one_letter_code
_entity_poly.pdbx_strand_id
1 'polypeptide(L)'
;MDSRWEEELAFLSSPSIYHFFLPYIWLVLIHFTTLKQGYWQPTFTNYWEHSISPEVGVHGLPVDNFSRSGSSGVNLCRFSAVVDLNEPASSNWSSNTSIKFEHVRPVDDEGRSISRDLHGFPVTCSGGYHDSMVVVKQESRFAKINDRSFTQFSLQIEQGIPFLSKWLIFNRFKFVASKAVALGPAVLLTSLTGGSVVGEIAPYQAFAIGGLGSVRGYGEGAVGSGRSCLVANSELTFPLNQMLEGAIFLDCGTDLGSGRYVPGNPALRHGKPGTGVGLGCGLRFKTQLGHFQVDYALNAFRQRTVYFGIGNLAS
;
A
#
# COMPACT_ATOMS: atom_id res chain seq x y z
N MET A 1 10.26 -33.17 -7.22
CA MET A 1 9.87 -31.78 -6.92
C MET A 1 9.60 -31.75 -5.43
N ASP A 2 10.39 -30.94 -4.72
CA ASP A 2 10.80 -31.11 -3.32
C ASP A 2 9.69 -30.70 -2.34
N SER A 3 9.28 -31.64 -1.48
CA SER A 3 8.24 -31.48 -0.44
C SER A 3 8.68 -30.64 0.76
N ARG A 4 9.93 -30.15 0.78
CA ARG A 4 10.44 -29.26 1.83
C ARG A 4 9.88 -27.84 1.81
N TRP A 5 9.36 -27.36 0.68
CA TRP A 5 8.82 -25.99 0.58
C TRP A 5 7.41 -25.85 1.15
N GLU A 6 6.61 -26.92 1.15
CA GLU A 6 5.26 -26.88 1.75
C GLU A 6 5.30 -26.97 3.28
N GLU A 7 6.30 -27.66 3.86
CA GLU A 7 6.49 -27.72 5.31
C GLU A 7 7.01 -26.39 5.90
N GLU A 8 7.86 -25.65 5.19
CA GLU A 8 8.32 -24.31 5.64
C GLU A 8 7.19 -23.26 5.60
N LEU A 9 6.27 -23.35 4.63
CA LEU A 9 5.11 -22.46 4.56
C LEU A 9 4.03 -22.83 5.59
N ALA A 10 3.88 -24.12 5.92
CA ALA A 10 3.01 -24.55 7.01
C ALA A 10 3.54 -24.10 8.38
N PHE A 11 4.86 -24.06 8.58
CA PHE A 11 5.48 -23.58 9.81
C PHE A 11 5.14 -22.10 10.11
N LEU A 12 5.07 -21.25 9.09
CA LEU A 12 4.68 -19.84 9.21
C LEU A 12 3.18 -19.59 9.50
N SER A 13 2.36 -20.65 9.48
CA SER A 13 0.91 -20.58 9.70
C SER A 13 0.43 -21.14 11.04
N SER A 14 1.35 -21.64 11.89
CA SER A 14 1.00 -22.30 13.15
C SER A 14 0.64 -21.31 14.28
N PRO A 15 -0.39 -21.59 15.10
CA PRO A 15 -0.77 -20.80 16.28
C PRO A 15 0.30 -20.75 17.39
N SER A 16 1.40 -21.50 17.27
CA SER A 16 2.50 -21.51 18.26
C SER A 16 3.49 -20.35 18.14
N ILE A 17 3.30 -19.44 17.18
CA ILE A 17 4.21 -18.32 16.90
C ILE A 17 4.02 -17.12 17.86
N TYR A 18 2.92 -17.04 18.61
CA TYR A 18 2.68 -15.95 19.57
C TYR A 18 3.77 -15.85 20.67
N HIS A 19 4.45 -16.95 20.99
CA HIS A 19 5.57 -16.96 21.95
C HIS A 19 6.93 -16.58 21.35
N PHE A 20 7.08 -16.54 20.02
CA PHE A 20 8.34 -16.21 19.36
C PHE A 20 8.52 -14.73 19.04
N PHE A 21 7.45 -13.92 19.05
CA PHE A 21 7.51 -12.50 18.68
C PHE A 21 7.67 -11.53 19.86
N LEU A 22 7.39 -11.97 21.09
CA LEU A 22 7.60 -11.18 22.30
C LEU A 22 9.07 -10.73 22.53
N PRO A 23 10.11 -11.52 22.21
CA PRO A 23 11.50 -11.05 22.34
C PRO A 23 11.96 -10.13 21.19
N TYR A 24 11.27 -10.08 20.04
CA TYR A 24 11.64 -9.18 18.93
C TYR A 24 11.14 -7.73 19.11
N ILE A 25 10.12 -7.54 19.95
CA ILE A 25 9.61 -6.21 20.35
C ILE A 25 10.71 -5.38 21.04
N TRP A 26 11.61 -6.04 21.77
CA TRP A 26 12.74 -5.38 22.42
C TRP A 26 13.96 -5.23 21.50
N LEU A 27 14.19 -6.14 20.55
CA LEU A 27 15.32 -6.06 19.62
C LEU A 27 15.17 -4.93 18.59
N VAL A 28 13.95 -4.68 18.07
CA VAL A 28 13.76 -3.59 17.09
C VAL A 28 13.90 -2.20 17.76
N LEU A 29 13.46 -2.05 19.01
CA LEU A 29 13.62 -0.80 19.77
C LEU A 29 15.02 -0.59 20.37
N ILE A 30 15.68 -1.64 20.89
CA ILE A 30 17.03 -1.50 21.49
C ILE A 30 18.11 -1.35 20.41
N HIS A 31 18.03 -2.07 19.28
CA HIS A 31 19.17 -2.15 18.37
C HIS A 31 19.39 -0.88 17.52
N PHE A 32 18.40 0.01 17.44
CA PHE A 32 18.55 1.32 16.80
C PHE A 32 18.85 2.46 17.78
N THR A 33 18.42 2.37 19.04
CA THR A 33 18.75 3.37 20.07
C THR A 33 20.21 3.28 20.54
N THR A 34 20.87 2.12 20.40
CA THR A 34 22.25 1.92 20.88
C THR A 34 23.36 2.31 19.89
N LEU A 35 23.05 2.72 18.65
CA LEU A 35 24.08 2.96 17.62
C LEU A 35 24.38 4.42 17.26
N LYS A 36 23.79 5.43 17.92
CA LYS A 36 24.16 6.83 17.66
C LYS A 36 24.24 7.67 18.93
N GLN A 37 25.42 7.62 19.54
CA GLN A 37 25.84 8.54 20.59
C GLN A 37 26.13 9.92 19.95
N GLY A 38 25.10 10.75 19.86
CA GLY A 38 25.19 12.14 19.43
C GLY A 38 24.03 12.93 20.04
N TYR A 39 24.28 14.17 20.45
CA TYR A 39 23.24 15.08 20.90
C TYR A 39 22.38 15.47 19.69
N TRP A 40 21.15 14.95 19.63
CA TRP A 40 20.17 15.33 18.59
C TRP A 40 18.87 15.79 19.24
N GLN A 41 18.21 16.77 18.62
CA GLN A 41 16.89 17.23 19.03
C GLN A 41 15.83 16.61 18.13
N PRO A 42 15.01 15.68 18.63
CA PRO A 42 13.88 15.15 17.87
C PRO A 42 12.85 16.25 17.56
N THR A 43 12.26 16.21 16.37
CA THR A 43 11.11 17.06 16.03
C THR A 43 9.83 16.25 16.22
N PHE A 44 8.90 16.80 17.00
CA PHE A 44 7.58 16.23 17.22
C PHE A 44 6.54 16.96 16.37
N THR A 45 5.62 16.21 15.77
CA THR A 45 4.48 16.78 15.06
C THR A 45 3.22 16.02 15.42
N ASN A 46 2.16 16.75 15.77
CA ASN A 46 0.88 16.18 16.16
C ASN A 46 -0.19 16.67 15.18
N TYR A 47 -1.01 15.76 14.70
CA TYR A 47 -2.18 16.12 13.90
C TYR A 47 -3.32 15.13 14.11
N TRP A 48 -4.51 15.60 13.76
CA TRP A 48 -5.75 14.84 13.84
C TRP A 48 -6.41 14.90 12.48
N GLU A 49 -6.91 13.77 12.02
CA GLU A 49 -7.54 13.65 10.72
C GLU A 49 -8.88 12.93 10.87
N HIS A 50 -9.89 13.44 10.19
CA HIS A 50 -11.16 12.77 9.98
C HIS A 50 -11.41 12.64 8.48
N SER A 51 -11.64 11.41 8.03
CA SER A 51 -11.90 11.13 6.63
C SER A 51 -13.07 10.16 6.46
N ILE A 52 -13.78 10.31 5.34
CA ILE A 52 -14.78 9.36 4.87
C ILE A 52 -14.40 8.99 3.45
N SER A 53 -14.15 7.70 3.21
CA SER A 53 -13.72 7.20 1.90
C SER A 53 -14.48 5.94 1.52
N PRO A 54 -14.85 5.77 0.23
CA PRO A 54 -15.45 4.53 -0.23
C PRO A 54 -14.43 3.39 -0.23
N GLU A 55 -14.83 2.20 0.21
CA GLU A 55 -13.94 1.04 0.36
C GLU A 55 -13.89 0.20 -0.92
N VAL A 56 -13.53 0.85 -2.03
CA VAL A 56 -13.52 0.25 -3.37
C VAL A 56 -12.36 -0.74 -3.54
N GLY A 57 -11.21 -0.48 -2.90
CA GLY A 57 -10.03 -1.34 -3.04
C GLY A 57 -10.26 -2.79 -2.58
N VAL A 58 -10.87 -2.97 -1.40
CA VAL A 58 -11.10 -4.30 -0.84
C VAL A 58 -12.45 -4.86 -1.30
N HIS A 59 -13.53 -4.12 -1.04
CA HIS A 59 -14.89 -4.59 -1.26
C HIS A 59 -15.48 -4.18 -2.63
N GLY A 60 -14.75 -3.46 -3.47
CA GLY A 60 -15.25 -3.04 -4.77
C GLY A 60 -15.48 -4.21 -5.72
N LEU A 61 -16.56 -4.08 -6.52
CA LEU A 61 -16.95 -5.04 -7.53
C LEU A 61 -16.26 -4.70 -8.85
N PRO A 62 -15.39 -5.57 -9.40
CA PRO A 62 -14.79 -5.31 -10.70
C PRO A 62 -15.85 -5.36 -11.80
N VAL A 63 -15.85 -4.36 -12.66
CA VAL A 63 -16.73 -4.25 -13.84
C VAL A 63 -15.92 -3.92 -15.09
N ASP A 64 -16.53 -4.07 -16.27
CA ASP A 64 -15.90 -3.84 -17.58
C ASP A 64 -14.55 -4.51 -17.70
N ASN A 65 -14.52 -5.84 -17.60
CA ASN A 65 -13.29 -6.62 -17.69
C ASN A 65 -12.20 -6.10 -16.74
N PHE A 66 -12.57 -5.82 -15.49
CA PHE A 66 -11.70 -5.37 -14.40
C PHE A 66 -11.06 -3.99 -14.59
N SER A 67 -11.48 -3.20 -15.59
CA SER A 67 -10.96 -1.85 -15.82
C SER A 67 -11.51 -0.79 -14.86
N ARG A 68 -12.65 -1.07 -14.22
CA ARG A 68 -13.27 -0.23 -13.20
C ARG A 68 -13.70 -1.08 -12.00
N SER A 69 -13.82 -0.42 -10.85
CA SER A 69 -14.34 -1.02 -9.63
C SER A 69 -15.53 -0.20 -9.15
N GLY A 70 -16.70 -0.83 -9.02
CA GLY A 70 -17.89 -0.22 -8.45
C GLY A 70 -17.88 -0.27 -6.93
N SER A 71 -18.54 0.69 -6.28
CA SER A 71 -18.81 0.64 -4.84
C SER A 71 -19.70 -0.57 -4.51
N SER A 72 -19.45 -1.20 -3.36
CA SER A 72 -20.31 -2.24 -2.78
C SER A 72 -21.16 -1.73 -1.63
N GLY A 73 -21.26 -0.40 -1.46
CA GLY A 73 -22.01 0.24 -0.39
C GLY A 73 -21.31 0.19 0.97
N VAL A 74 -19.98 0.07 0.97
CA VAL A 74 -19.14 0.12 2.17
C VAL A 74 -18.23 1.34 2.08
N ASN A 75 -18.38 2.25 3.03
CA ASN A 75 -17.53 3.43 3.22
C ASN A 75 -16.85 3.33 4.59
N LEU A 76 -15.66 3.91 4.72
CA LEU A 76 -14.93 3.96 5.99
C LEU A 76 -14.90 5.39 6.51
N CYS A 77 -15.52 5.61 7.66
CA CYS A 77 -15.34 6.80 8.48
C CYS A 77 -14.15 6.55 9.42
N ARG A 78 -13.05 7.27 9.22
CA ARG A 78 -11.81 7.09 9.99
C ARG A 78 -11.49 8.36 10.75
N PHE A 79 -11.28 8.21 12.06
CA PHE A 79 -10.65 9.21 12.89
C PHE A 79 -9.24 8.73 13.26
N SER A 80 -8.24 9.59 13.05
CA SER A 80 -6.84 9.30 13.34
C SER A 80 -6.21 10.41 14.17
N ALA A 81 -5.45 10.02 15.18
CA ALA A 81 -4.57 10.88 15.96
C ALA A 81 -3.14 10.40 15.81
N VAL A 82 -2.23 11.25 15.36
CA VAL A 82 -0.85 10.85 15.08
C VAL A 82 0.12 11.75 15.83
N VAL A 83 1.08 11.11 16.47
CA VAL A 83 2.28 11.72 17.02
C VAL A 83 3.47 11.21 16.22
N ASP A 84 4.10 12.08 15.45
CA ASP A 84 5.28 11.76 14.63
C ASP A 84 6.56 12.23 15.33
N LEU A 85 7.55 11.34 15.34
CA LEU A 85 8.91 11.59 15.79
C LEU A 85 9.86 11.46 14.61
N ASN A 86 10.27 12.60 14.07
CA ASN A 86 11.21 12.63 12.96
C ASN A 86 12.65 12.64 13.49
N GLU A 87 13.42 11.63 13.10
CA GLU A 87 14.86 11.62 13.31
C GLU A 87 15.55 12.42 12.19
N PRO A 88 16.55 13.25 12.51
CA PRO A 88 17.29 14.00 11.51
C PRO A 88 17.94 13.04 10.51
N ALA A 89 17.79 13.35 9.23
CA ALA A 89 18.37 12.54 8.16
C ALA A 89 19.90 12.48 8.34
N SER A 90 20.45 11.27 8.43
CA SER A 90 21.87 11.08 8.09
C SER A 90 22.02 11.17 6.57
N SER A 91 23.24 11.32 6.07
CA SER A 91 23.53 11.79 4.69
C SER A 91 22.65 11.24 3.55
N ASN A 92 22.12 10.01 3.64
CA ASN A 92 21.15 9.46 2.69
C ASN A 92 19.97 8.70 3.33
N TRP A 93 19.88 8.64 4.66
CA TRP A 93 18.85 7.88 5.39
C TRP A 93 18.05 8.80 6.30
N SER A 94 16.73 8.77 6.17
CA SER A 94 15.79 9.35 7.12
C SER A 94 14.97 8.25 7.79
N SER A 95 14.62 8.51 9.05
CA SER A 95 13.85 7.59 9.87
C SER A 95 12.74 8.39 10.56
N ASN A 96 11.54 7.83 10.60
CA ASN A 96 10.39 8.41 11.28
C ASN A 96 9.70 7.33 12.11
N THR A 97 9.43 7.64 13.37
CA THR A 97 8.67 6.78 14.27
C THR A 97 7.36 7.49 14.60
N SER A 98 6.23 6.83 14.34
CA SER A 98 4.91 7.39 14.59
C SER A 98 4.13 6.53 15.59
N ILE A 99 3.39 7.18 16.48
CA ILE A 99 2.35 6.54 17.27
C ILE A 99 1.01 7.05 16.74
N LYS A 100 0.15 6.13 16.29
CA LYS A 100 -1.13 6.45 15.68
C LYS A 100 -2.25 5.77 16.46
N PHE A 101 -3.22 6.54 16.93
CA PHE A 101 -4.51 6.01 17.36
C PHE A 101 -5.49 6.11 16.20
N GLU A 102 -6.18 5.01 15.89
CA GLU A 102 -7.21 4.97 14.86
C GLU A 102 -8.52 4.45 15.43
N HIS A 103 -9.59 5.12 15.05
CA HIS A 103 -10.96 4.65 15.23
C HIS A 103 -11.62 4.60 13.85
N VAL A 104 -11.93 3.39 13.39
CA VAL A 104 -12.52 3.12 12.08
C VAL A 104 -13.95 2.64 12.25
N ARG A 105 -14.88 3.32 11.59
CA ARG A 105 -16.31 3.03 11.61
C ARG A 105 -16.77 2.79 10.18
N PRO A 106 -17.02 1.53 9.78
CA PRO A 106 -17.65 1.26 8.49
C PRO A 106 -19.08 1.79 8.48
N VAL A 107 -19.45 2.46 7.39
CA VAL A 107 -20.77 3.03 7.16
C VAL A 107 -21.29 2.66 5.77
N ASP A 108 -22.60 2.50 5.63
CA ASP A 108 -23.25 2.29 4.33
C ASP A 108 -23.38 3.61 3.55
N ASP A 109 -23.99 3.55 2.36
CA ASP A 109 -24.24 4.72 1.52
C ASP A 109 -25.29 5.67 2.13
N GLU A 110 -26.10 5.19 3.09
CA GLU A 110 -27.02 6.01 3.88
C GLU A 110 -26.37 6.62 5.14
N GLY A 111 -25.07 6.36 5.38
CA GLY A 111 -24.32 6.85 6.53
C GLY A 111 -24.59 6.10 7.84
N ARG A 112 -25.26 4.95 7.79
CA ARG A 112 -25.51 4.11 8.97
C ARG A 112 -24.32 3.20 9.22
N SER A 113 -24.05 2.92 10.49
CA SER A 113 -22.99 1.98 10.85
C SER A 113 -23.31 0.56 10.42
N ILE A 114 -22.33 -0.09 9.82
CA ILE A 114 -22.41 -1.49 9.44
C ILE A 114 -21.26 -2.29 10.06
N SER A 115 -21.57 -3.50 10.50
CA SER A 115 -20.56 -4.50 10.93
C SER A 115 -20.39 -5.63 9.91
N ARG A 116 -21.33 -5.70 8.95
CA ARG A 116 -21.34 -6.67 7.86
C ARG A 116 -21.69 -6.00 6.55
N ASP A 117 -21.19 -6.54 5.45
CA ASP A 117 -21.55 -6.10 4.11
C ASP A 117 -22.93 -6.63 3.66
N LEU A 118 -23.34 -6.25 2.45
CA LEU A 118 -24.61 -6.67 1.84
C LEU A 118 -24.78 -8.20 1.73
N HIS A 119 -23.68 -8.97 1.74
CA HIS A 119 -23.69 -10.43 1.68
C HIS A 119 -23.56 -11.07 3.07
N GLY A 120 -23.58 -10.27 4.15
CA GLY A 120 -23.53 -10.73 5.53
C GLY A 120 -22.13 -11.05 6.06
N PHE A 121 -21.06 -10.70 5.34
CA PHE A 121 -19.68 -10.96 5.77
C PHE A 121 -19.12 -9.82 6.62
N PRO A 122 -18.25 -10.09 7.60
CA PRO A 122 -17.72 -9.07 8.50
C PRO A 122 -16.91 -8.01 7.73
N VAL A 123 -17.12 -6.74 8.05
CA VAL A 123 -16.30 -5.60 7.57
C VAL A 123 -15.38 -5.04 8.66
N THR A 124 -15.54 -5.49 9.90
CA THR A 124 -14.70 -5.19 11.07
C THR A 124 -14.02 -6.44 11.60
N CYS A 125 -12.89 -6.26 12.27
CA CYS A 125 -12.21 -7.35 12.99
C CYS A 125 -12.87 -7.61 14.35
N SER A 126 -13.33 -6.57 15.06
CA SER A 126 -13.95 -6.70 16.39
C SER A 126 -15.33 -7.36 16.38
N GLY A 127 -15.96 -7.47 15.20
CA GLY A 127 -17.36 -7.91 15.03
C GLY A 127 -18.40 -6.85 15.43
N GLY A 128 -17.96 -5.68 15.91
CA GLY A 128 -18.80 -4.54 16.22
C GLY A 128 -18.97 -3.57 15.04
N TYR A 129 -19.52 -2.39 15.33
CA TYR A 129 -19.70 -1.30 14.36
C TYR A 129 -18.47 -0.41 14.19
N HIS A 130 -17.40 -0.69 14.92
CA HIS A 130 -16.17 0.07 14.86
C HIS A 130 -14.99 -0.79 15.29
N ASP A 131 -13.81 -0.44 14.80
CA ASP A 131 -12.53 -1.00 15.20
C ASP A 131 -11.65 0.13 15.74
N SER A 132 -11.08 -0.09 16.93
CA SER A 132 -10.14 0.84 17.55
C SER A 132 -8.77 0.18 17.68
N MET A 133 -7.72 0.95 17.42
CA MET A 133 -6.35 0.44 17.50
C MET A 133 -5.36 1.55 17.81
N VAL A 134 -4.27 1.18 18.48
CA VAL A 134 -3.05 1.99 18.53
C VAL A 134 -1.98 1.26 17.75
N VAL A 135 -1.35 1.98 16.85
CA VAL A 135 -0.35 1.48 15.92
C VAL A 135 0.95 2.22 16.15
N VAL A 136 2.03 1.49 16.35
CA VAL A 136 3.39 2.03 16.27
C VAL A 136 3.91 1.77 14.87
N LYS A 137 4.33 2.83 14.19
CA LYS A 137 4.86 2.77 12.84
C LYS A 137 6.32 3.20 12.85
N GLN A 138 7.20 2.38 12.27
CA GLN A 138 8.56 2.74 11.93
C GLN A 138 8.67 2.84 10.42
N GLU A 139 9.13 4.00 9.93
CA GLU A 139 9.43 4.20 8.53
C GLU A 139 10.90 4.59 8.35
N SER A 140 11.61 3.86 7.50
CA SER A 140 12.98 4.17 7.11
C SER A 140 13.04 4.41 5.61
N ARG A 141 13.60 5.55 5.20
CA ARG A 141 13.75 5.93 3.80
C ARG A 141 15.21 6.15 3.50
N PHE A 142 15.68 5.52 2.43
CA PHE A 142 16.97 5.76 1.82
C PHE A 142 16.74 6.39 0.46
N ALA A 143 17.43 7.49 0.18
CA ALA A 143 17.42 8.11 -1.13
C ALA A 143 18.85 8.49 -1.50
N LYS A 144 19.28 8.05 -2.68
CA LYS A 144 20.61 8.35 -3.21
C LYS A 144 20.49 8.83 -4.65
N ILE A 145 21.10 9.98 -4.90
CA ILE A 145 21.18 10.60 -6.21
C ILE A 145 22.62 10.49 -6.69
N ASN A 146 22.81 9.94 -7.89
CA ASN A 146 24.06 10.02 -8.64
C ASN A 146 23.80 10.75 -9.96
N ASP A 147 24.85 11.17 -10.66
CA ASP A 147 24.77 11.96 -11.91
C ASP A 147 23.83 11.38 -12.99
N ARG A 148 23.67 10.05 -13.02
CA ARG A 148 22.85 9.33 -14.02
C ARG A 148 21.83 8.37 -13.42
N SER A 149 21.70 8.32 -12.09
CA SER A 149 20.77 7.38 -11.46
C SER A 149 20.20 7.91 -10.16
N PHE A 150 18.91 7.68 -9.97
CA PHE A 150 18.21 7.90 -8.71
C PHE A 150 17.86 6.54 -8.11
N THR A 151 18.12 6.32 -6.84
CA THR A 151 17.70 5.11 -6.13
C THR A 151 16.99 5.51 -4.85
N GLN A 152 15.81 4.94 -4.63
CA GLN A 152 15.03 5.16 -3.44
C GLN A 152 14.60 3.82 -2.87
N PHE A 153 14.69 3.68 -1.56
CA PHE A 153 14.19 2.53 -0.83
C PHE A 153 13.41 3.05 0.38
N SER A 154 12.22 2.50 0.61
CA SER A 154 11.39 2.81 1.76
C SER A 154 10.96 1.51 2.41
N LEU A 155 11.14 1.44 3.72
CA LEU A 155 10.72 0.34 4.56
C LEU A 155 9.73 0.88 5.59
N GLN A 156 8.58 0.23 5.73
CA GLN A 156 7.55 0.57 6.68
C GLN A 156 7.16 -0.67 7.47
N ILE A 157 7.23 -0.57 8.79
CA ILE A 157 6.83 -1.59 9.74
C ILE A 157 5.78 -0.97 10.64
N GLU A 158 4.60 -1.57 10.74
CA GLU A 158 3.52 -1.15 11.61
C GLU A 158 3.13 -2.28 12.55
N GLN A 159 2.96 -1.97 13.82
CA GLN A 159 2.55 -2.92 14.85
C GLN A 159 1.32 -2.39 15.59
N GLY A 160 0.22 -3.14 15.55
CA GLY A 160 -0.96 -2.91 16.38
C GLY A 160 -0.74 -3.42 17.80
N ILE A 161 -0.87 -2.54 18.79
CA ILE A 161 -0.60 -2.86 20.20
C ILE A 161 -1.89 -3.29 20.92
N PRO A 162 -1.88 -4.43 21.63
CA PRO A 162 -3.00 -4.88 22.45
C PRO A 162 -3.09 -4.13 23.77
N PHE A 163 -3.65 -2.92 23.79
CA PHE A 163 -3.91 -2.21 25.06
C PHE A 163 -5.23 -2.63 25.71
N LEU A 164 -6.26 -2.97 24.92
CA LEU A 164 -7.58 -3.35 25.40
C LEU A 164 -8.08 -4.62 24.70
N SER A 165 -8.94 -5.38 25.38
CA SER A 165 -9.63 -6.53 24.79
C SER A 165 -10.46 -6.04 23.59
N LYS A 166 -10.30 -6.66 22.41
CA LYS A 166 -10.92 -6.33 21.11
C LYS A 166 -10.20 -5.29 20.25
N TRP A 167 -9.05 -4.76 20.66
CA TRP A 167 -8.22 -3.93 19.79
C TRP A 167 -7.45 -4.80 18.80
N LEU A 168 -7.20 -4.27 17.60
CA LEU A 168 -6.56 -5.04 16.53
C LEU A 168 -5.07 -5.26 16.81
N ILE A 169 -4.65 -6.52 16.73
CA ILE A 169 -3.27 -6.95 16.97
C ILE A 169 -2.70 -7.49 15.67
N PHE A 170 -1.85 -6.71 15.02
CA PHE A 170 -1.26 -7.09 13.75
C PHE A 170 0.17 -6.60 13.63
N ASN A 171 0.92 -7.23 12.73
CA ASN A 171 2.19 -6.74 12.25
C ASN A 171 2.07 -6.59 10.74
N ARG A 172 2.25 -5.37 10.23
CA ARG A 172 2.29 -5.06 8.80
C ARG A 172 3.69 -4.64 8.42
N PHE A 173 4.15 -5.23 7.34
CA PHE A 173 5.39 -4.89 6.66
C PHE A 173 5.07 -4.38 5.27
N LYS A 174 5.71 -3.30 4.84
CA LYS A 174 5.65 -2.79 3.47
C LYS A 174 7.01 -2.25 3.07
N PHE A 175 7.43 -2.54 1.84
CA PHE A 175 8.63 -1.96 1.27
C PHE A 175 8.36 -1.44 -0.14
N VAL A 176 9.11 -0.42 -0.53
CA VAL A 176 9.13 0.13 -1.88
C VAL A 176 10.58 0.35 -2.26
N ALA A 177 11.03 -0.29 -3.35
CA ALA A 177 12.37 -0.12 -3.90
C ALA A 177 12.22 0.42 -5.33
N SER A 178 12.75 1.60 -5.61
CA SER A 178 12.73 2.20 -6.94
C SER A 178 14.12 2.64 -7.39
N LYS A 179 14.34 2.54 -8.70
CA LYS A 179 15.59 2.93 -9.35
C LYS A 179 15.27 3.55 -10.69
N ALA A 180 15.74 4.77 -10.90
CA ALA A 180 15.75 5.43 -12.19
C ALA A 180 17.17 5.43 -12.76
N VAL A 181 17.32 5.08 -14.03
CA VAL A 181 18.60 5.08 -14.75
C VAL A 181 18.43 5.84 -16.06
N ALA A 182 19.33 6.80 -16.31
CA ALA A 182 19.40 7.51 -17.58
C ALA A 182 20.05 6.62 -18.65
N LEU A 183 19.33 6.39 -19.75
CA LEU A 183 19.72 5.64 -20.94
C LEU A 183 19.79 6.61 -22.13
N GLY A 184 20.86 7.40 -22.19
CA GLY A 184 20.97 8.50 -23.15
C GLY A 184 19.95 9.60 -22.84
N PRO A 185 19.10 10.02 -23.79
CA PRO A 185 18.03 10.98 -23.52
C PRO A 185 16.84 10.37 -22.77
N ALA A 186 16.72 9.04 -22.74
CA ALA A 186 15.62 8.34 -22.08
C ALA A 186 15.94 8.04 -20.60
N VAL A 187 14.91 7.87 -19.78
CA VAL A 187 15.01 7.46 -18.38
C VAL A 187 14.15 6.23 -18.15
N LEU A 188 14.77 5.16 -17.67
CA LEU A 188 14.07 3.96 -17.24
C LEU A 188 13.87 4.00 -15.72
N LEU A 189 12.63 4.04 -15.27
CA LEU A 189 12.23 3.94 -13.88
C LEU A 189 11.65 2.56 -13.61
N THR A 190 12.29 1.81 -12.72
CA THR A 190 11.76 0.53 -12.22
C THR A 190 11.42 0.68 -10.74
N SER A 191 10.27 0.16 -10.32
CA SER A 191 9.81 0.14 -8.93
C SER A 191 9.30 -1.24 -8.56
N LEU A 192 9.55 -1.64 -7.33
CA LEU A 192 9.06 -2.87 -6.72
C LEU A 192 8.45 -2.51 -5.37
N THR A 193 7.15 -2.75 -5.22
CA THR A 193 6.41 -2.58 -3.99
C THR A 193 5.97 -3.94 -3.49
N GLY A 194 6.23 -4.25 -2.23
CA GLY A 194 5.73 -5.46 -1.60
C GLY A 194 5.24 -5.19 -0.20
N GLY A 195 4.35 -6.05 0.28
CA GLY A 195 3.82 -5.94 1.63
C GLY A 195 3.26 -7.25 2.14
N SER A 196 3.19 -7.37 3.46
CA SER A 196 2.56 -8.50 4.14
C SER A 196 1.99 -8.04 5.48
N VAL A 197 0.84 -8.60 5.88
CA VAL A 197 0.23 -8.34 7.18
C VAL A 197 -0.17 -9.65 7.87
N VAL A 198 0.27 -9.82 9.11
CA VAL A 198 0.08 -11.02 9.95
C VAL A 198 -0.64 -10.61 11.24
N GLY A 199 -1.45 -11.49 11.81
CA GLY A 199 -2.27 -11.23 13.01
C GLY A 199 -3.77 -11.04 12.71
N GLU A 200 -4.46 -10.37 13.61
CA GLU A 200 -5.89 -10.06 13.50
C GLU A 200 -6.06 -8.76 12.71
N ILE A 201 -6.58 -8.89 11.49
CA ILE A 201 -6.78 -7.75 10.59
C ILE A 201 -8.25 -7.64 10.24
N ALA A 202 -8.71 -6.41 10.01
CA ALA A 202 -9.98 -6.19 9.34
C ALA A 202 -9.82 -6.27 7.80
N PRO A 203 -10.89 -6.53 7.02
CA PRO A 203 -10.81 -6.56 5.57
C PRO A 203 -10.21 -5.29 4.97
N TYR A 204 -10.58 -4.11 5.47
CA TYR A 204 -10.07 -2.81 4.99
C TYR A 204 -8.56 -2.59 5.20
N GLN A 205 -7.91 -3.47 5.97
CA GLN A 205 -6.47 -3.43 6.17
C GLN A 205 -5.71 -4.27 5.13
N ALA A 206 -6.39 -5.05 4.30
CA ALA A 206 -5.77 -5.83 3.25
C ALA A 206 -5.13 -4.93 2.18
N PHE A 207 -4.12 -5.45 1.49
CA PHE A 207 -3.50 -4.77 0.36
C PHE A 207 -4.39 -4.93 -0.88
N ALA A 208 -4.95 -3.82 -1.35
CA ALA A 208 -5.65 -3.75 -2.63
C ALA A 208 -4.63 -3.60 -3.78
N ILE A 209 -4.86 -4.32 -4.89
CA ILE A 209 -4.00 -4.33 -6.08
C ILE A 209 -4.83 -3.95 -7.30
N GLY A 210 -4.29 -3.07 -8.13
CA GLY A 210 -4.97 -2.48 -9.29
C GLY A 210 -5.33 -1.01 -9.07
N GLY A 211 -5.38 -0.26 -10.17
CA GLY A 211 -5.54 1.19 -10.16
C GLY A 211 -4.23 1.93 -10.49
N LEU A 212 -4.30 3.26 -10.52
CA LEU A 212 -3.22 4.15 -10.95
C LEU A 212 -1.90 3.97 -10.18
N GLY A 213 -1.97 3.76 -8.87
CA GLY A 213 -0.80 3.58 -8.00
C GLY A 213 -0.29 2.15 -7.90
N SER A 214 -0.82 1.21 -8.69
CA SER A 214 -0.48 -0.22 -8.61
C SER A 214 -0.33 -0.82 -10.01
N VAL A 215 -1.39 -1.35 -10.61
CA VAL A 215 -1.38 -1.92 -11.96
C VAL A 215 -2.35 -1.12 -12.82
N ARG A 216 -1.81 -0.29 -13.72
CA ARG A 216 -2.61 0.52 -14.63
C ARG A 216 -3.39 -0.36 -15.61
N GLY A 217 -4.55 0.12 -16.05
CA GLY A 217 -5.51 -0.63 -16.87
C GLY A 217 -6.55 -1.40 -16.06
N TYR A 218 -6.35 -1.51 -14.74
CA TYR A 218 -7.31 -2.08 -13.80
C TYR A 218 -7.98 -1.00 -12.95
N GLY A 219 -9.19 -1.28 -12.50
CA GLY A 219 -9.87 -0.50 -11.46
C GLY A 219 -9.15 -0.64 -10.12
N GLU A 220 -9.45 0.28 -9.19
CA GLU A 220 -8.88 0.24 -7.84
C GLU A 220 -9.20 -1.09 -7.16
N GLY A 221 -8.16 -1.83 -6.77
CA GLY A 221 -8.33 -3.14 -6.14
C GLY A 221 -8.93 -4.23 -7.03
N ALA A 222 -9.08 -4.01 -8.34
CA ALA A 222 -9.71 -4.97 -9.26
C ALA A 222 -8.85 -6.20 -9.56
N VAL A 223 -7.53 -6.13 -9.35
CA VAL A 223 -6.62 -7.27 -9.54
C VAL A 223 -6.71 -8.24 -8.36
N GLY A 224 -6.74 -7.72 -7.13
CA GLY A 224 -6.73 -8.55 -5.94
C GLY A 224 -6.84 -7.75 -4.65
N SER A 225 -7.18 -8.45 -3.57
CA SER A 225 -7.15 -7.92 -2.21
C SER A 225 -6.63 -9.02 -1.28
N GLY A 226 -5.44 -8.82 -0.72
CA GLY A 226 -4.72 -9.88 0.00
C GLY A 226 -3.99 -9.41 1.25
N ARG A 227 -3.61 -10.37 2.10
CA ARG A 227 -2.73 -10.09 3.26
C ARG A 227 -1.31 -9.78 2.84
N SER A 228 -0.88 -10.30 1.70
CA SER A 228 0.41 -10.07 1.10
C SER A 228 0.23 -9.62 -0.34
N CYS A 229 1.13 -8.80 -0.83
CA CYS A 229 1.12 -8.35 -2.20
C CYS A 229 2.54 -8.12 -2.72
N LEU A 230 2.67 -8.18 -4.04
CA LEU A 230 3.86 -7.78 -4.76
C LEU A 230 3.43 -7.09 -6.06
N VAL A 231 3.98 -5.91 -6.32
CA VAL A 231 3.72 -5.08 -7.50
C VAL A 231 5.04 -4.61 -8.05
N ALA A 232 5.27 -4.82 -9.34
CA ALA A 232 6.43 -4.29 -10.04
C ALA A 232 5.97 -3.38 -11.18
N ASN A 233 6.61 -2.22 -11.29
CA ASN A 233 6.33 -1.20 -12.28
C ASN A 233 7.61 -0.88 -13.03
N SER A 234 7.55 -0.82 -14.35
CA SER A 234 8.66 -0.41 -15.20
C SER A 234 8.16 0.62 -16.19
N GLU A 235 8.83 1.76 -16.26
CA GLU A 235 8.42 2.87 -17.10
C GLU A 235 9.63 3.50 -17.79
N LEU A 236 9.59 3.51 -19.12
CA LEU A 236 10.59 4.15 -19.96
C LEU A 236 10.04 5.48 -20.46
N THR A 237 10.63 6.57 -19.99
CA THR A 237 10.28 7.94 -20.43
C THR A 237 11.34 8.44 -21.40
N PHE A 238 10.93 9.10 -22.49
CA PHE A 238 11.83 9.71 -23.45
C PHE A 238 11.34 11.09 -23.88
N PRO A 239 12.24 12.08 -24.03
CA PRO A 239 11.87 13.41 -24.48
C PRO A 239 11.49 13.36 -25.97
N LEU A 240 10.31 13.86 -26.30
CA LEU A 240 9.86 14.06 -27.68
C LEU A 240 10.20 15.47 -28.15
N ASN A 241 9.95 16.47 -27.29
CA ASN A 241 10.26 17.88 -27.48
C ASN A 241 10.60 18.53 -26.13
N GLN A 242 10.98 19.81 -26.12
CA GLN A 242 11.31 20.55 -24.88
C GLN A 242 10.18 20.57 -23.83
N MET A 243 8.92 20.45 -24.26
CA MET A 243 7.73 20.51 -23.40
C MET A 243 6.97 19.18 -23.32
N LEU A 244 7.38 18.17 -24.09
CA LEU A 244 6.63 16.92 -24.25
C LEU A 244 7.54 15.70 -24.08
N GLU A 245 7.14 14.81 -23.18
CA GLU A 245 7.77 13.51 -22.97
C GLU A 245 6.79 12.39 -23.31
N GLY A 246 7.29 11.37 -23.99
CA GLY A 246 6.59 10.09 -24.15
C GLY A 246 6.97 9.14 -23.04
N ALA A 247 6.04 8.26 -22.66
CA ALA A 247 6.27 7.19 -21.71
C ALA A 247 5.71 5.87 -22.25
N ILE A 248 6.40 4.77 -21.98
CA ILE A 248 5.89 3.41 -22.18
C ILE A 248 6.07 2.67 -20.87
N PHE A 249 5.05 1.96 -20.43
CA PHE A 249 5.07 1.28 -19.14
C PHE A 249 4.56 -0.16 -19.20
N LEU A 250 5.06 -0.95 -18.25
CA LEU A 250 4.65 -2.30 -17.95
C LEU A 250 4.52 -2.43 -16.44
N ASP A 251 3.33 -2.77 -15.98
CA ASP A 251 2.99 -2.98 -14.58
C ASP A 251 2.54 -4.42 -14.39
N CYS A 252 2.98 -5.07 -13.32
CA CYS A 252 2.48 -6.38 -12.92
C CYS A 252 2.25 -6.42 -11.41
N GLY A 253 1.22 -7.16 -10.98
CA GLY A 253 0.85 -7.26 -9.58
C GLY A 253 0.27 -8.62 -9.22
N THR A 254 0.47 -9.05 -7.98
CA THR A 254 -0.05 -10.31 -7.44
C THR A 254 -0.36 -10.18 -5.95
N ASP A 255 -1.45 -10.80 -5.51
CA ASP A 255 -1.81 -10.95 -4.09
C ASP A 255 -1.15 -12.16 -3.42
N LEU A 256 -0.24 -12.84 -4.13
CA LEU A 256 0.50 -14.01 -3.68
C LEU A 256 -0.41 -15.16 -3.18
N GLY A 257 -1.66 -15.22 -3.67
CA GLY A 257 -2.64 -16.22 -3.24
C GLY A 257 -3.13 -16.01 -1.80
N SER A 258 -2.88 -14.83 -1.23
CA SER A 258 -3.21 -14.49 0.16
C SER A 258 -4.62 -13.92 0.34
N GLY A 259 -5.36 -13.68 -0.75
CA GLY A 259 -6.72 -13.13 -0.70
C GLY A 259 -7.72 -13.97 0.09
N ARG A 260 -7.57 -15.29 0.07
CA ARG A 260 -8.38 -16.23 0.87
C ARG A 260 -8.22 -16.09 2.39
N TYR A 261 -7.12 -15.49 2.85
CA TYR A 261 -6.84 -15.28 4.27
C TYR A 261 -7.34 -13.94 4.79
N VAL A 262 -7.90 -13.10 3.92
CA VAL A 262 -8.57 -11.86 4.32
C VAL A 262 -9.98 -12.22 4.84
N PRO A 263 -10.40 -11.74 6.02
CA PRO A 263 -11.74 -12.01 6.54
C PRO A 263 -12.82 -11.61 5.53
N GLY A 264 -13.86 -12.44 5.41
CA GLY A 264 -14.91 -12.25 4.40
C GLY A 264 -14.53 -12.64 2.97
N ASN A 265 -13.27 -13.00 2.71
CA ASN A 265 -12.75 -13.45 1.42
C ASN A 265 -13.22 -12.60 0.22
N PRO A 266 -13.01 -11.27 0.27
CA PRO A 266 -13.55 -10.34 -0.72
C PRO A 266 -12.99 -10.61 -2.12
N ALA A 267 -11.72 -10.98 -2.24
CA ALA A 267 -11.09 -11.22 -3.55
C ALA A 267 -11.74 -12.35 -4.34
N LEU A 268 -11.88 -13.54 -3.73
CA LEU A 268 -12.49 -14.69 -4.42
C LEU A 268 -13.99 -14.47 -4.65
N ARG A 269 -14.69 -13.86 -3.68
CA ARG A 269 -16.13 -13.57 -3.80
C ARG A 269 -16.44 -12.59 -4.94
N HIS A 270 -15.56 -11.61 -5.16
CA HIS A 270 -15.70 -10.63 -6.23
C HIS A 270 -15.01 -11.07 -7.54
N GLY A 271 -14.55 -12.32 -7.63
CA GLY A 271 -13.95 -12.87 -8.84
C GLY A 271 -12.65 -12.19 -9.27
N LYS A 272 -11.94 -11.55 -8.33
CA LYS A 272 -10.67 -10.86 -8.62
C LYS A 272 -9.62 -11.91 -9.05
N PRO A 273 -8.84 -11.65 -10.11
CA PRO A 273 -7.93 -12.66 -10.68
C PRO A 273 -6.74 -13.02 -9.79
N GLY A 274 -6.42 -12.23 -8.76
CA GLY A 274 -5.28 -12.41 -7.86
C GLY A 274 -3.95 -11.99 -8.48
N THR A 275 -3.82 -12.04 -9.82
CA THR A 275 -2.69 -11.53 -10.59
C THR A 275 -3.15 -10.66 -11.75
N GLY A 276 -2.35 -9.68 -12.13
CA GLY A 276 -2.71 -8.73 -13.19
C GLY A 276 -1.47 -8.14 -13.86
N VAL A 277 -1.61 -7.87 -15.17
CA VAL A 277 -0.58 -7.22 -15.98
C VAL A 277 -1.23 -6.09 -16.77
N GLY A 278 -0.65 -4.90 -16.66
CA GLY A 278 -1.03 -3.70 -17.38
C GLY A 278 0.11 -3.21 -18.25
N LEU A 279 -0.17 -2.88 -19.50
CA LEU A 279 0.81 -2.29 -20.41
C LEU A 279 0.23 -1.06 -21.05
N GLY A 280 1.06 -0.06 -21.34
CA GLY A 280 0.53 1.16 -21.92
C GLY A 280 1.59 2.16 -22.32
N CYS A 281 1.10 3.28 -22.83
CA CYS A 281 1.91 4.42 -23.17
C CYS A 281 1.25 5.69 -22.67
N GLY A 282 2.04 6.73 -22.45
CA GLY A 282 1.56 8.00 -21.96
C GLY A 282 2.29 9.18 -22.58
N LEU A 283 1.67 10.34 -22.46
CA LEU A 283 2.23 11.64 -22.83
C LEU A 283 2.24 12.53 -21.60
N ARG A 284 3.37 13.16 -21.34
CA ARG A 284 3.58 14.10 -20.24
C ARG A 284 3.93 15.46 -20.80
N PHE A 285 3.08 16.44 -20.54
CA PHE A 285 3.22 17.81 -20.98
C PHE A 285 3.70 18.66 -19.81
N LYS A 286 4.88 19.25 -19.96
CA LYS A 286 5.46 20.19 -19.00
C LYS A 286 5.04 21.59 -19.41
N THR A 287 4.23 22.23 -18.58
CA THR A 287 3.83 23.64 -18.75
C THR A 287 4.35 24.47 -17.58
N GLN A 288 4.46 25.79 -17.77
CA GLN A 288 4.85 26.69 -16.68
C GLN A 288 3.88 26.67 -15.49
N LEU A 289 2.62 26.26 -15.72
CA LEU A 289 1.56 26.22 -14.72
C LEU A 289 1.44 24.84 -14.04
N GLY A 290 2.08 23.80 -14.57
CA GLY A 290 1.94 22.43 -14.07
C GLY A 290 2.29 21.35 -15.09
N HIS A 291 2.24 20.11 -14.64
CA HIS A 291 2.50 18.91 -15.42
C HIS A 291 1.17 18.23 -15.72
N PHE A 292 0.85 18.05 -17.00
CA PHE A 292 -0.30 17.27 -17.44
C PHE A 292 0.17 15.91 -17.92
N GLN A 293 -0.51 14.85 -17.49
CA GLN A 293 -0.20 13.48 -17.89
C GLN A 293 -1.46 12.82 -18.45
N VAL A 294 -1.29 12.12 -19.57
CA VAL A 294 -2.31 11.26 -20.15
C VAL A 294 -1.70 9.90 -20.37
N ASP A 295 -2.21 8.87 -19.68
CA ASP A 295 -1.76 7.49 -19.82
C ASP A 295 -2.88 6.65 -20.44
N TYR A 296 -2.54 5.93 -21.50
CA TYR A 296 -3.39 4.93 -22.13
C TYR A 296 -2.89 3.54 -21.72
N ALA A 297 -3.71 2.83 -20.95
CA ALA A 297 -3.41 1.50 -20.43
C ALA A 297 -4.30 0.42 -21.04
N LEU A 298 -3.72 -0.75 -21.26
CA LEU A 298 -4.38 -1.97 -21.69
C LEU A 298 -4.15 -3.04 -20.63
N ASN A 299 -5.23 -3.68 -20.19
CA ASN A 299 -5.14 -4.79 -19.25
C ASN A 299 -5.08 -6.16 -19.96
N ALA A 300 -4.82 -7.23 -19.20
CA ALA A 300 -4.76 -8.60 -19.74
C ALA A 300 -6.07 -9.05 -20.43
N PHE A 301 -7.20 -8.42 -20.10
CA PHE A 301 -8.52 -8.70 -20.64
C PHE A 301 -8.87 -7.84 -21.87
N ARG A 302 -7.86 -7.19 -22.48
CA ARG A 302 -7.97 -6.32 -23.66
C ARG A 302 -8.85 -5.08 -23.46
N GLN A 303 -9.12 -4.71 -22.21
CA GLN A 303 -9.85 -3.50 -21.89
C GLN A 303 -8.90 -2.31 -21.80
N ARG A 304 -9.36 -1.18 -22.32
CA ARG A 304 -8.58 0.05 -22.46
C ARG A 304 -9.06 1.07 -21.43
N THR A 305 -8.13 1.68 -20.73
CA THR A 305 -8.41 2.72 -19.75
C THR A 305 -7.52 3.92 -20.03
N VAL A 306 -8.11 5.11 -20.01
CA VAL A 306 -7.38 6.37 -20.13
C VAL A 306 -7.35 7.02 -18.76
N TYR A 307 -6.16 7.41 -18.34
CA TYR A 307 -5.95 8.14 -17.11
C TYR A 307 -5.48 9.55 -17.39
N PHE A 308 -5.96 10.48 -16.59
CA PHE A 308 -5.57 11.88 -16.64
C PHE A 308 -4.97 12.26 -15.29
N GLY A 309 -3.76 12.82 -15.31
CA GLY A 309 -3.07 13.33 -14.14
C GLY A 309 -2.77 14.81 -14.29
N ILE A 310 -3.00 15.58 -13.23
CA ILE A 310 -2.59 16.98 -13.15
C ILE A 310 -1.69 17.09 -11.92
N GLY A 311 -0.42 17.35 -12.13
CA GLY A 311 0.55 17.62 -11.08
C GLY A 311 0.86 19.11 -11.06
N ASN A 312 0.64 19.78 -9.93
CA ASN A 312 1.15 21.14 -9.77
C ASN A 312 2.67 21.07 -9.60
N LEU A 313 3.40 21.97 -10.27
CA LEU A 313 4.72 22.35 -9.78
C LEU A 313 4.46 23.03 -8.43
N ALA A 314 4.76 22.35 -7.33
CA ALA A 314 4.95 23.06 -6.07
C ALA A 314 6.06 24.09 -6.33
N SER A 315 5.70 25.37 -6.25
CA SER A 315 6.66 26.49 -6.31
C SER A 315 7.58 26.44 -5.11
#